data_AF-A0A6M0AG28-F1
#
_entry.id   AF-A0A6M0AG28-F1
#
_cell.length_a   1.000
_cell.length_b   1.000
_cell.length_c   1.000
_cell.angle_alpha   90.00
_cell.angle_beta   90.00
_cell.angle_gamma   90.00
#
_symmetry.space_group_name_H-M   'P 1'
#
loop_
_entity.id
_entity.type
_entity.pdbx_description
1 polymer ?
#
loop_
_entity_poly.entity_id
_entity_poly.type
_entity_poly.pdbx_seq_one_letter_code
_entity_poly.pdbx_strand_id
1 'polypeptide(L)'
;MSVAYKAVLWNRQKFIYDAILLSLVILYIVLFINVTQWFDSNIDIRGVRIRAFGSAAFILLHVILSIGPLTRLSPKFYPLLYNRRHMGVTMFFLALQHTRLGLQWYHDFGNLEPLVSLFLSNTNYFTFIRFPFQVLGFVPLVILFLMAATSHDFWLANLTAPVWK
;
A
#
# COMPACT_ATOMS: atom_id res chain seq x y z
N MET A 1 32.18 -7.16 -19.50
CA MET A 1 30.86 -6.79 -20.04
C MET A 1 30.05 -6.18 -18.90
N SER A 2 29.75 -4.87 -18.92
CA SER A 2 28.88 -4.28 -17.90
C SER A 2 27.44 -4.71 -18.18
N VAL A 3 26.86 -5.54 -17.32
CA VAL A 3 25.43 -5.86 -17.41
C VAL A 3 24.67 -4.57 -17.08
N ALA A 4 23.99 -3.98 -18.07
CA ALA A 4 23.16 -2.81 -17.85
C ALA A 4 21.90 -3.24 -17.08
N TYR A 5 21.93 -3.11 -15.75
CA TYR A 5 20.77 -3.41 -14.92
C TYR A 5 19.61 -2.48 -15.26
N LYS A 6 18.44 -3.06 -15.53
CA LYS A 6 17.17 -2.32 -15.65
C LYS A 6 16.34 -2.57 -14.40
N ALA A 7 15.81 -1.50 -13.82
CA ALA A 7 14.98 -1.58 -12.62
C ALA A 7 13.69 -2.39 -12.87
N VAL A 8 13.08 -2.23 -14.05
CA VAL A 8 11.92 -2.99 -14.50
C VAL A 8 12.09 -3.33 -15.98
N LEU A 9 11.92 -4.61 -16.33
CA LEU A 9 11.88 -5.09 -17.71
C LEU A 9 10.50 -4.79 -18.32
N TRP A 10 10.28 -3.56 -18.72
CA TRP A 10 9.01 -3.10 -19.32
C TRP A 10 8.70 -3.80 -20.65
N ASN A 11 7.43 -4.16 -20.83
CA ASN A 11 6.87 -4.65 -22.08
C ASN A 11 5.43 -4.14 -22.24
N ARG A 12 4.84 -4.31 -23.43
CA ARG A 12 3.48 -3.82 -23.73
C ARG A 12 2.44 -4.36 -22.75
N GLN A 13 2.54 -5.64 -22.36
CA GLN A 13 1.60 -6.28 -21.45
C GLN A 13 1.66 -5.65 -20.04
N LYS A 14 2.86 -5.35 -19.52
CA LYS A 14 3.06 -4.67 -18.23
C LYS A 14 2.48 -3.25 -18.24
N PHE A 15 2.66 -2.51 -19.33
CA PHE A 15 2.05 -1.18 -19.46
C PHE A 15 0.52 -1.25 -19.45
N ILE A 16 -0.08 -2.17 -20.20
CA ILE A 16 -1.54 -2.37 -20.21
C ILE A 16 -2.02 -2.78 -18.82
N TYR A 17 -1.30 -3.69 -18.17
CA TYR A 17 -1.60 -4.15 -16.83
C TYR A 17 -1.60 -3.01 -15.81
N ASP A 18 -0.54 -2.19 -15.79
CA ASP A 18 -0.41 -1.06 -14.88
C ASP A 18 -1.46 0.02 -15.17
N ALA A 19 -1.80 0.25 -16.44
CA ALA A 19 -2.86 1.18 -16.81
C ALA A 19 -4.23 0.72 -16.27
N ILE A 20 -4.55 -0.58 -16.39
CA ILE A 20 -5.79 -1.16 -15.83
C ILE A 20 -5.79 -1.06 -14.30
N LEU A 21 -4.69 -1.46 -13.66
CA LEU A 21 -4.55 -1.41 -12.20
C LEU A 21 -4.73 0.02 -11.67
N LEU A 22 -4.03 1.00 -12.25
CA LEU A 22 -4.14 2.40 -11.85
C LEU A 22 -5.55 2.94 -12.10
N SER A 23 -6.17 2.60 -13.23
CA SER A 23 -7.55 3.01 -13.52
C SER A 23 -8.54 2.49 -12.48
N LEU A 24 -8.43 1.21 -12.09
CA LEU A 24 -9.29 0.61 -11.07
C LEU A 24 -9.06 1.24 -9.69
N VAL A 25 -7.81 1.51 -9.31
CA VAL A 25 -7.46 2.17 -8.04
C VAL A 25 -8.00 3.60 -8.00
N ILE A 26 -7.80 4.38 -9.07
CA ILE A 26 -8.31 5.75 -9.18
C ILE A 26 -9.84 5.74 -9.12
N LEU A 27 -10.48 4.87 -9.90
CA LEU A 27 -11.93 4.72 -9.91
C LEU A 27 -12.46 4.39 -8.51
N TYR A 28 -11.84 3.44 -7.81
CA TYR A 28 -12.21 3.10 -6.44
C TYR A 28 -12.12 4.30 -5.49
N ILE A 29 -11.00 5.03 -5.50
CA ILE A 29 -10.79 6.18 -4.61
C ILE A 29 -11.81 7.29 -4.91
N VAL A 30 -12.02 7.61 -6.20
CA VAL A 30 -12.98 8.62 -6.64
C VAL A 30 -14.40 8.24 -6.22
N LEU A 31 -14.82 6.99 -6.47
CA LEU A 31 -16.14 6.51 -6.07
C LEU A 31 -16.30 6.54 -4.56
N PHE A 32 -15.32 6.06 -3.79
CA PHE A 32 -15.37 6.05 -2.33
C PHE A 32 -15.62 7.47 -1.79
N ILE A 33 -14.86 8.45 -2.28
CA ILE A 33 -14.98 9.85 -1.84
C ILE A 33 -16.35 10.43 -2.22
N ASN A 34 -16.72 10.36 -3.51
CA ASN A 34 -17.94 10.99 -4.00
C ASN A 34 -19.21 10.36 -3.42
N VAL A 35 -19.25 9.02 -3.33
CA VAL A 35 -20.39 8.32 -2.72
C VAL A 35 -20.51 8.70 -1.25
N THR A 36 -19.40 8.76 -0.51
CA THR A 36 -19.43 9.15 0.91
C THR A 36 -19.95 10.59 1.08
N GLN A 37 -19.49 11.53 0.26
CA GLN A 37 -19.95 12.93 0.30
C GLN A 37 -21.40 13.11 -0.17
N TRP A 38 -21.89 12.23 -1.03
CA TRP A 38 -23.29 12.25 -1.46
C TRP A 38 -24.25 11.89 -0.31
N PHE A 39 -23.86 10.95 0.55
CA PHE A 39 -24.65 10.59 1.74
C PHE A 39 -24.52 11.59 2.88
N ASP A 40 -23.35 12.21 3.04
CA ASP A 40 -23.13 13.27 4.03
C ASP A 40 -22.25 14.37 3.43
N SER A 41 -22.87 15.50 3.08
CA SER A 41 -22.17 16.63 2.48
C SER A 41 -21.30 17.40 3.47
N ASN A 42 -21.48 17.20 4.78
CA ASN A 42 -20.73 17.88 5.84
C ASN A 42 -19.59 17.01 6.40
N ILE A 43 -19.38 15.81 5.86
CA ILE A 43 -18.36 14.89 6.34
C ILE A 43 -16.94 15.46 6.18
N ASP A 44 -16.06 15.19 7.16
CA ASP A 44 -14.66 15.56 7.05
C ASP A 44 -13.96 14.81 5.91
N ILE A 45 -13.69 15.53 4.83
CA ILE A 45 -13.03 15.01 3.63
C ILE A 45 -11.62 14.48 3.91
N ARG A 46 -10.91 14.99 4.91
CA ARG A 46 -9.56 14.51 5.27
C ARG A 46 -9.65 13.10 5.83
N GLY A 47 -10.55 12.88 6.79
CA GLY A 47 -10.90 11.56 7.30
C GLY A 47 -11.37 10.59 6.22
N VAL A 48 -12.21 11.05 5.27
CA VAL A 48 -12.66 10.21 4.14
C VAL A 48 -11.50 9.78 3.25
N ARG A 49 -10.57 10.67 2.92
CA ARG A 49 -9.37 10.33 2.13
C ARG A 49 -8.48 9.32 2.86
N ILE A 50 -8.23 9.51 4.17
CA ILE A 50 -7.47 8.55 4.97
C ILE A 50 -8.10 7.16 4.85
N ARG A 51 -9.42 7.05 5.02
CA ARG A 51 -10.16 5.79 4.90
C ARG A 51 -10.07 5.21 3.50
N ALA A 52 -10.28 6.01 2.45
CA ALA A 52 -10.24 5.56 1.06
C ALA A 52 -8.89 4.92 0.67
N PHE A 53 -7.77 5.58 1.02
CA PHE A 53 -6.44 5.02 0.74
C PHE A 53 -6.14 3.78 1.61
N GLY A 54 -6.55 3.80 2.88
CA GLY A 54 -6.36 2.66 3.79
C GLY A 54 -7.13 1.42 3.33
N SER A 55 -8.40 1.58 2.96
CA SER A 55 -9.23 0.48 2.46
C SER A 55 -8.76 0.00 1.08
N ALA A 56 -8.34 0.90 0.18
CA ALA A 56 -7.76 0.52 -1.11
C ALA A 56 -6.51 -0.36 -0.93
N ALA A 57 -5.59 0.06 -0.04
CA ALA A 57 -4.38 -0.72 0.27
C ALA A 57 -4.74 -2.08 0.87
N PHE A 58 -5.69 -2.12 1.82
CA PHE A 58 -6.15 -3.35 2.45
C PHE A 58 -6.78 -4.32 1.45
N ILE A 59 -7.69 -3.85 0.60
CA ILE A 59 -8.32 -4.67 -0.45
C ILE A 59 -7.25 -5.19 -1.41
N LEU A 60 -6.34 -4.34 -1.86
CA LEU A 60 -5.29 -4.75 -2.80
C LEU A 60 -4.34 -5.78 -2.18
N LEU A 61 -4.01 -5.66 -0.89
CA LEU A 61 -3.25 -6.67 -0.15
C LEU A 61 -3.96 -8.04 -0.17
N HIS A 62 -5.27 -8.07 0.08
CA HIS A 62 -6.05 -9.32 0.04
C HIS A 62 -6.07 -9.93 -1.36
N VAL A 63 -6.25 -9.09 -2.39
CA VAL A 63 -6.15 -9.54 -3.79
C VAL A 63 -4.78 -10.17 -4.03
N ILE A 64 -3.68 -9.47 -3.68
CA ILE A 64 -2.31 -9.97 -3.87
C ILE A 64 -2.10 -11.33 -3.20
N LEU A 65 -2.50 -11.48 -1.94
CA LEU A 65 -2.32 -12.71 -1.17
C LEU A 65 -3.17 -13.87 -1.71
N SER A 66 -4.38 -13.58 -2.21
CA SER A 66 -5.29 -14.60 -2.76
C SER A 66 -4.82 -15.19 -4.10
N ILE A 67 -4.00 -14.48 -4.87
CA ILE A 67 -3.51 -14.95 -6.18
C ILE A 67 -2.74 -16.28 -6.07
N GLY A 68 -2.00 -16.48 -4.98
CA GLY A 68 -1.25 -17.72 -4.73
C GLY A 68 -2.16 -18.95 -4.72
N PRO A 69 -3.14 -19.03 -3.81
CA PRO A 69 -4.15 -20.10 -3.83
C PRO A 69 -4.93 -20.18 -5.16
N LEU A 70 -5.37 -19.05 -5.72
CA LEU A 70 -6.16 -19.03 -6.96
C LEU A 70 -5.43 -19.66 -8.15
N THR A 71 -4.13 -19.40 -8.28
CA THR A 71 -3.32 -20.02 -9.36
C THR A 71 -3.13 -21.52 -9.22
N ARG A 72 -3.30 -22.09 -8.02
CA ARG A 72 -3.34 -23.55 -7.83
C ARG A 72 -4.67 -24.16 -8.27
N LEU A 73 -5.75 -23.38 -8.20
CA LEU A 73 -7.09 -23.82 -8.60
C LEU A 73 -7.34 -23.65 -10.10
N SER A 74 -6.77 -22.61 -10.73
CA SER A 74 -6.95 -22.38 -12.17
C SER A 74 -5.78 -21.63 -12.80
N PRO A 75 -5.29 -22.06 -13.99
CA PRO A 75 -4.24 -21.36 -14.72
C PRO A 75 -4.67 -19.99 -15.26
N LYS A 76 -5.98 -19.68 -15.25
CA LYS A 76 -6.52 -18.37 -15.67
C LYS A 76 -5.96 -17.19 -14.85
N PHE A 77 -5.47 -17.44 -13.63
CA PHE A 77 -4.91 -16.42 -12.75
C PHE A 77 -3.39 -16.17 -12.97
N TYR A 78 -2.73 -16.91 -13.87
CA TYR A 78 -1.30 -16.71 -14.16
C TYR A 78 -0.93 -15.28 -14.61
N PRO A 79 -1.75 -14.56 -15.40
CA PRO A 79 -1.45 -13.17 -15.73
C PRO A 79 -1.37 -12.25 -14.50
N LEU A 80 -2.19 -12.49 -13.47
CA LEU A 80 -2.13 -11.76 -12.20
C LEU A 80 -0.89 -12.14 -11.39
N LEU A 81 -0.53 -13.42 -11.37
CA LEU A 81 0.67 -13.89 -10.69
C LEU A 81 1.95 -13.32 -11.32
N TYR A 82 2.00 -13.26 -12.65
CA TYR A 82 3.13 -12.70 -13.39
C TYR A 82 3.41 -11.23 -13.03
N ASN A 83 2.35 -10.43 -12.86
CA ASN A 83 2.45 -8.99 -12.53
C ASN A 83 2.25 -8.68 -11.04
N ARG A 84 2.26 -9.67 -10.15
CA ARG A 84 1.99 -9.48 -8.70
C ARG A 84 2.86 -8.42 -8.02
N ARG A 85 4.09 -8.22 -8.52
CA ARG A 85 5.03 -7.21 -8.01
C ARG A 85 4.53 -5.79 -8.26
N HIS A 86 3.93 -5.53 -9.42
CA HIS A 86 3.36 -4.22 -9.75
C HIS A 86 2.22 -3.87 -8.79
N MET A 87 1.30 -4.82 -8.54
CA MET A 87 0.27 -4.65 -7.51
C MET A 87 0.86 -4.40 -6.12
N GLY A 88 1.92 -5.13 -5.72
CA GLY A 88 2.59 -4.94 -4.44
C GLY A 88 3.16 -3.52 -4.27
N VAL A 89 3.83 -3.00 -5.30
CA VAL A 89 4.36 -1.63 -5.29
C VAL A 89 3.23 -0.60 -5.24
N THR A 90 2.17 -0.78 -6.03
CA THR A 90 0.98 0.09 -5.97
C THR A 90 0.34 0.08 -4.58
N MET A 91 0.18 -1.10 -3.97
CA MET A 91 -0.36 -1.25 -2.62
C MET A 91 0.50 -0.54 -1.57
N PHE A 92 1.83 -0.65 -1.67
CA PHE A 92 2.75 0.11 -0.81
C PHE A 92 2.52 1.63 -0.93
N PHE A 93 2.41 2.19 -2.14
CA PHE A 93 2.17 3.62 -2.30
C PHE A 93 0.80 4.05 -1.77
N LEU A 94 -0.23 3.21 -1.86
CA LEU A 94 -1.53 3.46 -1.22
C LEU A 94 -1.41 3.49 0.31
N ALA A 95 -0.69 2.52 0.88
CA ALA A 95 -0.43 2.47 2.33
C ALA A 95 0.41 3.67 2.79
N LEU A 96 1.43 4.05 2.03
CA LEU A 96 2.25 5.23 2.31
C LEU A 96 1.42 6.52 2.29
N GLN A 97 0.54 6.67 1.29
CA GLN A 97 -0.34 7.83 1.21
C GLN A 97 -1.38 7.84 2.33
N HIS A 98 -1.91 6.67 2.73
CA HIS A 98 -2.75 6.54 3.92
C HIS A 98 -2.01 7.00 5.18
N THR A 99 -0.79 6.52 5.42
CA THR A 99 0.04 6.92 6.56
C THR A 99 0.36 8.41 6.53
N ARG A 100 0.74 8.96 5.37
CA ARG A 100 1.03 10.39 5.22
C ARG A 100 -0.16 11.25 5.61
N LEU A 101 -1.35 10.91 5.10
CA LEU A 101 -2.58 11.64 5.43
C LEU A 101 -2.96 11.49 6.91
N GLY A 102 -2.77 10.29 7.48
CA GLY A 102 -3.02 10.02 8.89
C GLY A 102 -2.10 10.83 9.80
N LEU A 103 -0.79 10.85 9.52
CA LEU A 103 0.17 11.65 10.26
C LEU A 103 -0.18 13.13 10.21
N GLN A 104 -0.50 13.64 9.03
CA GLN A 104 -0.91 15.03 8.86
C GLN A 104 -2.16 15.37 9.68
N TRP A 105 -3.18 14.52 9.59
CA TRP A 105 -4.43 14.81 10.27
C TRP A 105 -4.35 14.68 11.80
N TYR A 106 -3.70 13.63 12.30
CA TYR A 106 -3.71 13.31 13.73
C TYR A 106 -2.57 13.95 14.52
N HIS A 107 -1.51 14.44 13.86
CA HIS A 107 -0.32 14.95 14.56
C HIS A 107 0.13 16.37 14.17
N ASP A 108 -0.35 16.99 13.07
CA ASP A 108 0.12 18.32 12.65
C ASP A 108 -0.21 19.47 13.63
N PHE A 109 -1.17 19.27 14.53
CA PHE A 109 -1.58 20.29 15.51
C PHE A 109 -0.84 20.17 16.86
N GLY A 110 0.13 19.25 16.97
CA GLY A 110 0.92 19.04 18.18
C GLY A 110 2.20 19.86 18.24
N ASN A 111 2.86 19.84 19.41
CA ASN A 111 4.16 20.50 19.63
C ASN A 111 5.37 19.64 19.22
N LEU A 112 5.13 18.45 18.65
CA LEU A 112 6.14 17.50 18.23
C LEU A 112 6.03 17.28 16.72
N GLU A 113 7.16 17.03 16.08
CA GLU A 113 7.19 16.57 14.69
C GLU A 113 6.28 15.34 14.50
N PRO A 114 5.48 15.24 13.42
CA PRO A 114 4.45 14.21 13.28
C PRO A 114 4.94 12.77 13.49
N LEU A 115 6.12 12.44 12.96
CA LEU A 115 6.70 11.10 13.13
C LEU A 115 7.15 10.84 14.57
N VAL A 116 7.65 11.85 15.28
CA VAL A 116 8.02 11.74 16.70
C VAL A 116 6.75 11.62 17.55
N SER A 117 5.74 12.41 17.22
CA SER A 117 4.43 12.43 17.86
C SER A 117 3.74 11.06 17.79
N LEU A 118 3.87 10.33 16.68
CA LEU A 118 3.35 8.97 16.53
C LEU A 118 3.77 8.03 17.68
N PHE A 119 5.02 8.13 18.14
CA PHE A 119 5.57 7.24 19.16
C PHE A 119 5.44 7.78 20.59
N LEU A 120 5.43 9.11 20.76
CA LEU A 120 5.56 9.73 22.08
C LEU A 120 4.28 10.37 22.61
N SER A 121 3.30 10.68 21.75
CA SER A 121 2.09 11.44 22.16
C SER A 121 1.10 10.64 23.01
N ASN A 122 0.95 9.33 22.76
CA ASN A 122 0.04 8.47 23.50
C ASN A 122 0.78 7.26 24.10
N THR A 123 0.93 7.27 25.42
CA THR A 123 1.66 6.24 26.19
C THR A 123 0.76 5.20 26.85
N ASN A 124 -0.54 5.17 26.52
CA ASN A 124 -1.53 4.27 27.15
C ASN A 124 -1.46 2.82 26.62
N TYR A 125 -0.29 2.17 26.68
CA TYR A 125 -0.06 0.83 26.15
C TYR A 125 -0.79 -0.29 26.92
N PHE A 126 -1.21 -0.05 28.15
CA PHE A 126 -1.88 -1.03 29.00
C PHE A 126 -3.40 -0.88 29.04
N THR A 127 -3.96 0.02 28.23
CA THR A 127 -5.41 0.28 28.20
C THR A 127 -5.96 -0.10 26.83
N PHE A 128 -6.95 -1.00 26.78
CA PHE A 128 -7.57 -1.41 25.52
C PHE A 128 -8.17 -0.23 24.72
N ILE A 129 -8.98 0.60 25.38
CA ILE A 129 -9.70 1.72 24.72
C ILE A 129 -8.76 2.81 24.21
N ARG A 130 -7.68 3.09 24.95
CA ARG A 130 -6.75 4.20 24.67
C ARG A 130 -5.45 3.72 24.01
N PHE A 131 -5.37 2.43 23.66
CA PHE A 131 -4.17 1.84 23.10
C PHE A 131 -3.71 2.62 21.86
N PRO A 132 -2.43 3.00 21.75
CA PRO A 132 -1.90 3.76 20.61
C PRO A 132 -1.74 2.87 19.36
N PHE A 133 -2.86 2.42 18.78
CA PHE A 133 -2.86 1.47 17.66
C PHE A 133 -2.11 1.96 16.42
N GLN A 134 -1.95 3.28 16.26
CA GLN A 134 -1.24 3.88 15.13
C GLN A 134 0.23 3.44 15.08
N VAL A 135 0.86 3.21 16.25
CA VAL A 135 2.24 2.73 16.36
C VAL A 135 2.39 1.34 15.70
N LEU A 136 1.36 0.51 15.77
CA LEU A 136 1.35 -0.82 15.14
C LEU A 136 1.40 -0.74 13.60
N GLY A 137 1.00 0.38 13.01
CA GLY A 137 1.05 0.59 11.56
C GLY A 137 2.46 0.88 11.03
N PHE A 138 3.39 1.33 11.88
CA PHE A 138 4.72 1.75 11.45
C PHE A 138 5.59 0.58 10.98
N VAL A 139 5.68 -0.50 11.77
CA VAL A 139 6.51 -1.66 11.43
C VAL A 139 6.05 -2.34 10.12
N PRO A 140 4.75 -2.62 9.91
CA PRO A 140 4.25 -3.10 8.63
C PRO A 140 4.58 -2.17 7.46
N LEU A 141 4.50 -0.84 7.64
CA LEU A 141 4.85 0.10 6.57
C LEU A 141 6.33 -0.03 6.17
N VAL A 142 7.24 -0.20 7.13
CA VAL A 142 8.66 -0.45 6.86
C VAL A 142 8.85 -1.77 6.11
N ILE A 143 8.14 -2.83 6.51
CA ILE A 143 8.17 -4.12 5.80
C ILE A 143 7.69 -3.94 4.35
N LEU A 144 6.56 -3.25 4.15
CA LEU A 144 6.01 -2.98 2.82
C LEU A 144 6.97 -2.14 1.97
N PHE A 145 7.66 -1.16 2.56
CA PHE A 145 8.69 -0.39 1.88
C PHE A 145 9.84 -1.28 1.42
N LEU A 146 10.36 -2.16 2.29
CA LEU A 146 11.43 -3.09 1.92
C LEU A 146 11.00 -4.06 0.81
N MET A 147 9.77 -4.60 0.89
CA MET A 147 9.19 -5.45 -0.15
C MET A 147 9.03 -4.70 -1.48
N ALA A 148 8.58 -3.44 -1.45
CA ALA A 148 8.45 -2.62 -2.64
C ALA A 148 9.83 -2.26 -3.24
N ALA A 149 10.79 -1.88 -2.40
CA ALA A 149 12.15 -1.55 -2.83
C ALA A 149 12.85 -2.75 -3.47
N THR A 150 12.71 -3.95 -2.91
CA THR A 150 13.30 -5.21 -3.43
C THR A 150 12.49 -5.87 -4.54
N SER A 151 11.38 -5.27 -4.98
CA SER A 151 10.56 -5.80 -6.08
C SER A 151 11.19 -5.58 -7.48
N HIS A 152 12.15 -4.66 -7.59
CA HIS A 152 12.85 -4.35 -8.84
C HIS A 152 13.66 -5.54 -9.36
N ASP A 153 13.76 -5.66 -10.69
CA ASP A 153 14.47 -6.77 -11.35
C ASP A 153 15.97 -6.78 -11.00
N PHE A 154 16.54 -5.61 -10.66
CA PHE A 154 17.88 -5.49 -10.09
C PHE A 154 18.03 -6.32 -8.81
N TRP A 155 17.16 -6.14 -7.81
CA TRP A 155 17.29 -6.83 -6.53
C TRP A 155 17.01 -8.32 -6.67
N LEU A 156 16.08 -8.71 -7.53
CA LEU A 156 15.81 -10.12 -7.82
C LEU A 156 17.04 -10.83 -8.40
N ALA A 157 17.78 -10.15 -9.29
CA ALA A 157 19.00 -10.70 -9.87
C ALA A 157 20.14 -10.85 -8.84
N ASN A 158 20.17 -9.99 -7.82
CA ASN A 158 21.26 -9.96 -6.82
C ASN A 158 20.97 -10.77 -5.55
N LEU A 159 19.71 -10.87 -5.11
CA LEU A 159 19.34 -11.50 -3.84
C LEU A 159 19.19 -13.02 -3.93
N THR A 160 19.09 -13.62 -5.13
CA THR A 160 18.78 -15.05 -5.33
C THR A 160 17.41 -15.47 -4.75
N ALA A 161 16.88 -16.63 -5.15
CA ALA A 161 15.52 -17.05 -4.78
C ALA A 161 15.28 -17.30 -3.27
N PRO A 162 16.23 -17.86 -2.49
CA PRO A 162 16.00 -18.12 -1.06
C PRO A 162 15.96 -16.86 -0.19
N VAL A 163 16.72 -15.82 -0.53
CA VAL A 163 16.75 -14.56 0.25
C VAL A 163 15.59 -13.66 -0.12
N TRP A 164 15.14 -13.72 -1.37
CA TRP A 164 14.01 -12.92 -1.86
C TRP A 164 12.64 -13.45 -1.39
N LYS A 165 12.55 -14.76 -1.12
CA LYS A 165 11.33 -15.40 -0.60
C LYS A 165 11.23 -15.25 0.90
#